data_AF-A0A350QBR9-F1
#
_entry.id   AF-A0A350QBR9-F1
#
_cell.length_a   1.000
_cell.length_b   1.000
_cell.length_c   1.000
_cell.angle_alpha   90.00
_cell.angle_beta   90.00
_cell.angle_gamma   90.00
#
_symmetry.space_group_name_H-M   'P 1'
#
loop_
_entity.id
_entity.type
_entity.pdbx_description
1 polymer ?
#
loop_
_entity_poly.entity_id
_entity_poly.type
_entity_poly.pdbx_seq_one_letter_code
_entity_poly.pdbx_strand_id
1 'polypeptide(L)'
;DRATLIRRLTLDLTGLPPTMAEVDAFLTDDSPGAYEAVVDRLLESPRYGERMAVEWLDAARYADTNGYQTDGERTMWRWRDWVIDAYNSNMPFDQFTIEQLAGDMLPDATLDQRIATAFNRNHSLNAEGGIVPAEFLVEYSVDRVATTSAVWLGLTTGCARCHDHK
;
A
#
# COMPACT_ATOMS: atom_id res chain seq x y z
N ASP A 1 -9.88 -2.44 30.28
CA ASP A 1 -10.11 -1.10 30.88
C ASP A 1 -9.87 -0.01 29.84
N ARG A 2 -10.14 1.26 30.17
CA ARG A 2 -10.00 2.41 29.25
C ARG A 2 -8.56 2.67 28.79
N ALA A 3 -7.56 2.45 29.65
CA ALA A 3 -6.15 2.65 29.29
C ALA A 3 -5.70 1.61 28.25
N THR A 4 -6.16 0.37 28.40
CA THR A 4 -5.96 -0.68 27.39
C THR A 4 -6.63 -0.32 26.05
N LEU A 5 -7.82 0.31 26.09
CA LEU A 5 -8.56 0.68 24.89
C LEU A 5 -7.83 1.73 24.04
N ILE A 6 -7.42 2.86 24.64
CA ILE A 6 -6.67 3.90 23.91
C ILE A 6 -5.33 3.37 23.36
N ARG A 7 -4.66 2.49 24.11
CA ARG A 7 -3.42 1.86 23.65
C ARG A 7 -3.64 1.02 22.39
N ARG A 8 -4.69 0.18 22.37
CA ARG A 8 -5.03 -0.64 21.20
C ARG A 8 -5.39 0.23 20.00
N LEU A 9 -6.30 1.18 20.20
CA LEU A 9 -6.70 2.11 19.13
C LEU A 9 -5.52 2.82 18.48
N THR A 10 -4.61 3.37 19.27
CA THR A 10 -3.45 4.12 18.73
C THR A 10 -2.50 3.19 17.98
N LEU A 11 -2.25 1.97 18.50
CA LEU A 11 -1.41 1.00 17.81
C LEU A 11 -2.05 0.49 16.52
N ASP A 12 -3.35 0.25 16.53
CA ASP A 12 -4.07 -0.27 15.37
C ASP A 12 -4.15 0.78 14.27
N LEU A 13 -4.53 2.02 14.61
CA LEU A 13 -4.76 3.09 13.65
C LEU A 13 -3.48 3.80 13.20
N THR A 14 -2.47 3.95 14.06
CA THR A 14 -1.27 4.73 13.73
C THR A 14 0.03 3.96 13.88
N GLY A 15 0.00 2.70 14.33
CA GLY A 15 1.20 1.88 14.55
C GLY A 15 2.08 2.33 15.72
N LEU A 16 1.64 3.33 16.50
CA LEU A 16 2.42 3.95 17.56
C LEU A 16 1.67 3.86 18.90
N PRO A 17 2.38 3.76 20.04
CA PRO A 17 1.74 3.85 21.34
C PRO A 17 1.24 5.29 21.59
N PRO A 18 0.17 5.48 22.38
CA PRO A 18 -0.23 6.82 22.82
C PRO A 18 0.82 7.39 23.78
N THR A 19 0.95 8.70 23.77
CA THR A 19 1.68 9.46 24.79
C THR A 19 0.94 9.43 26.12
N MET A 20 1.66 9.65 27.22
CA MET A 20 1.03 9.71 28.56
C MET A 20 -0.05 10.79 28.65
N ALA A 21 0.17 11.95 28.00
CA ALA A 21 -0.80 13.05 27.98
C ALA A 21 -2.11 12.66 27.28
N GLU A 22 -2.04 11.91 26.18
CA GLU A 22 -3.24 11.41 25.49
C GLU A 22 -3.98 10.36 26.31
N VAL A 23 -3.25 9.50 27.02
CA VAL A 23 -3.85 8.55 27.97
C VAL A 23 -4.59 9.29 29.08
N ASP A 24 -3.93 10.25 29.74
CA ASP A 24 -4.55 11.00 30.83
C ASP A 24 -5.77 11.80 30.36
N ALA A 25 -5.68 12.44 29.19
CA ALA A 25 -6.81 13.15 28.57
C ALA A 25 -8.00 12.22 28.33
N PHE A 26 -7.76 11.05 27.74
CA PHE A 26 -8.84 10.09 27.49
C PHE A 26 -9.39 9.47 28.78
N LEU A 27 -8.57 9.23 29.80
CA LEU A 27 -9.02 8.64 31.06
C LEU A 27 -9.87 9.60 31.91
N THR A 28 -9.66 10.91 31.75
CA THR A 28 -10.36 11.96 32.51
C THR A 28 -11.56 12.55 31.78
N ASP A 29 -11.71 12.27 30.48
CA ASP A 29 -12.87 12.70 29.70
C ASP A 29 -14.05 11.73 29.89
N ASP A 30 -15.05 12.12 30.67
CA ASP A 30 -16.28 11.34 30.89
C ASP A 30 -17.43 11.77 29.95
N SER A 31 -17.13 12.54 28.90
CA SER A 31 -18.14 12.92 27.93
C SER A 31 -18.65 11.71 27.14
N PRO A 32 -19.93 11.71 26.70
CA PRO A 32 -20.48 10.60 25.91
C PRO A 32 -19.76 10.32 24.59
N GLY A 33 -18.94 11.26 24.09
CA GLY A 33 -18.21 11.16 22.82
C GLY A 33 -16.69 11.05 22.98
N ALA A 34 -16.18 10.80 24.19
CA ALA A 34 -14.74 10.76 24.46
C ALA A 34 -13.99 9.73 23.59
N TYR A 35 -14.66 8.61 23.27
CA TYR A 35 -14.09 7.56 22.43
C TYR A 35 -14.02 8.00 20.97
N GLU A 36 -15.12 8.51 20.44
CA GLU A 36 -15.25 9.00 19.07
C GLU A 36 -14.25 10.12 18.80
N ALA A 37 -14.09 11.06 19.74
CA ALA A 37 -13.10 12.12 19.64
C ALA A 37 -11.65 11.60 19.54
N VAL A 38 -11.33 10.50 20.24
CA VAL A 38 -10.02 9.84 20.10
C VAL A 38 -9.90 9.17 18.73
N VAL A 39 -10.93 8.48 18.25
CA VAL A 39 -10.93 7.83 16.94
C VAL A 39 -10.75 8.87 15.83
N ASP A 40 -11.55 9.93 15.82
CA ASP A 40 -11.50 10.99 14.79
C ASP A 40 -10.10 11.61 14.73
N ARG A 41 -9.54 11.96 15.89
CA ARG A 41 -8.17 12.50 16.00
C ARG A 41 -7.10 11.55 15.47
N LEU A 42 -7.27 10.24 15.67
CA LEU A 42 -6.33 9.23 15.16
C LEU A 42 -6.46 9.06 13.65
N LEU A 43 -7.69 9.09 13.11
CA LEU A 43 -7.95 9.03 11.67
C LEU A 43 -7.44 10.28 10.93
N GLU A 44 -7.49 11.45 11.57
CA GLU A 44 -6.95 12.71 11.03
C GLU A 44 -5.41 12.80 11.09
N SER A 45 -4.75 11.89 11.80
CA SER A 45 -3.29 11.87 11.91
C SER A 45 -2.65 11.39 10.60
N PRO A 46 -1.58 12.03 10.10
CA PRO A 46 -0.86 11.52 8.92
C PRO A 46 -0.26 10.12 9.14
N ARG A 47 -0.08 9.73 10.41
CA ARG A 47 0.37 8.38 10.81
C ARG A 47 -0.65 7.30 10.50
N TYR A 48 -1.93 7.66 10.32
CA TYR A 48 -2.96 6.74 9.88
C TYR A 48 -2.63 6.16 8.50
N GLY A 49 -2.40 7.01 7.51
CA GLY A 49 -2.01 6.57 6.17
C GLY A 49 -0.71 5.77 6.15
N GLU A 50 0.28 6.17 6.94
CA GLU A 50 1.53 5.41 7.09
C GLU A 50 1.28 3.99 7.60
N ARG A 51 0.41 3.83 8.61
CA ARG A 51 0.07 2.53 9.19
C ARG A 51 -0.74 1.67 8.23
N MET A 52 -1.79 2.24 7.63
CA MET A 52 -2.71 1.52 6.75
C MET A 52 -2.06 1.11 5.44
N ALA A 53 -1.14 1.93 4.92
CA ALA A 53 -0.43 1.63 3.69
C ALA A 53 0.41 0.35 3.77
N VAL A 54 0.93 -0.04 4.96
CA VAL A 54 1.87 -1.18 5.08
C VAL A 54 1.37 -2.46 4.42
N GLU A 55 0.11 -2.83 4.67
CA GLU A 55 -0.47 -4.05 4.08
C GLU A 55 -0.65 -3.91 2.57
N TRP A 56 -1.00 -2.71 2.10
CA TRP A 56 -1.09 -2.43 0.67
C TRP A 56 0.27 -2.50 -0.03
N LEU A 57 1.30 -1.93 0.59
CA LEU A 57 2.68 -1.94 0.07
C LEU A 57 3.17 -3.39 -0.11
N ASP A 58 2.92 -4.26 0.86
CA ASP A 58 3.28 -5.68 0.78
C ASP A 58 2.51 -6.39 -0.35
N ALA A 59 1.18 -6.23 -0.37
CA ALA A 59 0.32 -6.80 -1.42
C ALA A 59 0.73 -6.35 -2.84
N ALA A 60 1.20 -5.11 -2.96
CA ALA A 60 1.63 -4.49 -4.21
C ALA A 60 3.10 -4.73 -4.56
N ARG A 61 3.83 -5.62 -3.86
CA ARG A 61 5.25 -5.95 -4.11
C ARG A 61 6.21 -4.78 -3.89
N TYR A 62 5.87 -3.84 -3.02
CA TYR A 62 6.79 -2.76 -2.67
C TYR A 62 8.04 -3.29 -1.96
N ALA A 63 9.18 -2.70 -2.29
CA ALA A 63 10.49 -2.93 -1.71
C ALA A 63 11.35 -1.69 -2.03
N ASP A 64 12.46 -1.52 -1.32
CA ASP A 64 13.48 -0.50 -1.64
C ASP A 64 14.60 -1.07 -2.51
N THR A 65 14.55 -2.36 -2.84
CA THR A 65 15.51 -3.06 -3.69
C THR A 65 14.84 -3.88 -4.79
N ASN A 66 15.64 -4.40 -5.72
CA ASN A 66 15.21 -5.17 -6.88
C ASN A 66 14.49 -6.48 -6.54
N GLY A 67 14.76 -7.07 -5.37
CA GLY A 67 14.15 -8.31 -4.91
C GLY A 67 14.52 -9.52 -5.77
N TYR A 68 15.73 -9.54 -6.33
CA TYR A 68 16.29 -10.62 -7.15
C TYR A 68 17.74 -10.94 -6.74
N GLN A 69 18.41 -11.86 -7.44
CA GLN A 69 19.78 -12.27 -7.11
C GLN A 69 20.78 -11.11 -7.05
N THR A 70 20.78 -10.21 -8.05
CA THR A 70 21.53 -8.95 -7.99
C THR A 70 20.62 -7.87 -7.41
N ASP A 71 20.58 -7.82 -6.08
CA ASP A 71 19.66 -6.99 -5.32
C ASP A 71 20.16 -5.54 -5.15
N GLY A 72 20.03 -4.74 -6.21
CA GLY A 72 20.34 -3.31 -6.18
C GLY A 72 19.20 -2.46 -5.62
N GLU A 73 19.52 -1.23 -5.21
CA GLU A 73 18.51 -0.25 -4.79
C GLU A 73 17.56 0.13 -5.94
N ARG A 74 16.31 0.45 -5.60
CA ARG A 74 15.32 0.99 -6.54
C ARG A 74 14.68 2.27 -6.02
N THR A 75 14.42 3.22 -6.92
CA THR A 75 13.74 4.47 -6.58
C THR A 75 12.23 4.33 -6.76
N MET A 76 11.53 3.89 -5.71
CA MET A 76 10.07 3.69 -5.74
C MET A 76 9.30 4.46 -4.64
N TRP A 77 10.01 5.17 -3.77
CA TRP A 77 9.43 5.87 -2.61
C TRP A 77 8.30 6.85 -2.97
N ARG A 78 8.29 7.47 -4.16
CA ARG A 78 7.21 8.36 -4.60
C ARG A 78 5.87 7.64 -4.75
N TRP A 79 5.89 6.39 -5.21
CA TRP A 79 4.68 5.58 -5.29
C TRP A 79 4.20 5.18 -3.89
N ARG A 80 5.11 4.85 -2.97
CA ARG A 80 4.77 4.59 -1.56
C ARG A 80 4.11 5.82 -0.93
N ASP A 81 4.70 7.00 -1.11
CA ASP A 81 4.16 8.24 -0.56
C ASP A 81 2.78 8.55 -1.17
N TRP A 82 2.58 8.30 -2.46
CA TRP A 82 1.26 8.40 -3.09
C TRP A 82 0.21 7.48 -2.44
N VAL A 83 0.57 6.22 -2.11
CA VAL A 83 -0.35 5.31 -1.39
C VAL A 83 -0.69 5.85 0.00
N ILE A 84 0.30 6.36 0.74
CA ILE A 84 0.10 6.96 2.07
C ILE A 84 -0.86 8.16 1.97
N ASP A 85 -0.65 9.02 0.98
CA ASP A 85 -1.49 10.20 0.75
C ASP A 85 -2.91 9.81 0.31
N ALA A 86 -3.08 8.74 -0.47
CA ALA A 86 -4.40 8.22 -0.85
C ALA A 86 -5.21 7.75 0.37
N TYR A 87 -4.57 7.08 1.34
CA TYR A 87 -5.22 6.72 2.62
C TYR A 87 -5.57 7.96 3.44
N ASN A 88 -4.63 8.90 3.59
CA ASN A 88 -4.84 10.11 4.40
C ASN A 88 -5.91 11.04 3.82
N SER A 89 -6.08 11.07 2.49
CA SER A 89 -7.14 11.84 1.82
C SER A 89 -8.48 11.10 1.73
N ASN A 90 -8.56 9.88 2.28
CA ASN A 90 -9.73 9.01 2.17
C ASN A 90 -10.19 8.85 0.71
N MET A 91 -9.23 8.57 -0.18
CA MET A 91 -9.50 8.42 -1.61
C MET A 91 -10.51 7.28 -1.83
N PRO A 92 -11.58 7.51 -2.61
CA PRO A 92 -12.51 6.45 -2.99
C PRO A 92 -11.79 5.26 -3.63
N PHE A 93 -12.17 4.04 -3.23
CA PHE A 93 -11.48 2.83 -3.67
C PHE A 93 -11.54 2.61 -5.18
N ASP A 94 -12.62 3.04 -5.84
CA ASP A 94 -12.75 3.02 -7.29
C ASP A 94 -11.72 3.92 -7.99
N GLN A 95 -11.52 5.14 -7.49
CA GLN A 95 -10.46 6.04 -7.99
C GLN A 95 -9.07 5.47 -7.71
N PHE A 96 -8.83 4.98 -6.49
CA PHE A 96 -7.57 4.33 -6.11
C PHE A 96 -7.23 3.13 -7.01
N THR A 97 -8.25 2.37 -7.42
CA THR A 97 -8.14 1.27 -8.38
C THR A 97 -7.74 1.77 -9.76
N ILE A 98 -8.48 2.75 -10.29
CA ILE A 98 -8.27 3.28 -11.64
C ILE A 98 -6.88 3.89 -11.77
N GLU A 99 -6.45 4.71 -10.82
CA GLU A 99 -5.16 5.41 -10.90
C GLU A 99 -3.97 4.43 -10.84
N GLN A 100 -4.07 3.37 -10.03
CA GLN A 100 -3.02 2.35 -9.97
C GLN A 100 -2.96 1.42 -11.18
N LEU A 101 -4.12 1.05 -11.75
CA LEU A 101 -4.16 0.15 -12.89
C LEU A 101 -3.91 0.86 -14.22
N ALA A 102 -4.36 2.11 -14.37
CA ALA A 102 -4.40 2.82 -15.64
C ALA A 102 -4.34 4.36 -15.51
N GLY A 103 -3.78 4.91 -14.43
CA GLY A 103 -3.70 6.35 -14.21
C GLY A 103 -2.96 7.12 -15.31
N ASP A 104 -1.92 6.52 -15.90
CA ASP A 104 -1.18 7.06 -17.05
C ASP A 104 -1.98 7.11 -18.36
N MET A 105 -3.06 6.32 -18.44
CA MET A 105 -3.97 6.27 -19.59
C MET A 105 -5.15 7.24 -19.46
N LEU A 106 -5.27 7.97 -18.35
CA LEU A 106 -6.29 9.00 -18.18
C LEU A 106 -6.01 10.19 -19.11
N PRO A 107 -7.07 10.83 -19.66
CA PRO A 107 -6.91 12.09 -20.40
C PRO A 107 -6.20 13.13 -19.54
N ASP A 108 -5.17 13.77 -20.10
CA ASP A 108 -4.36 14.79 -19.40
C ASP A 108 -3.82 14.33 -18.02
N ALA A 109 -3.47 13.04 -17.90
CA ALA A 109 -3.02 12.42 -16.66
C ALA A 109 -1.98 13.27 -15.91
N THR A 110 -2.32 13.59 -14.65
CA THR A 110 -1.46 14.34 -13.74
C THR A 110 -0.20 13.55 -13.39
N LEU A 111 0.79 14.22 -12.80
CA LEU A 111 2.00 13.53 -12.34
C LEU A 111 1.67 12.45 -11.30
N ASP A 112 0.76 12.73 -10.37
CA ASP A 112 0.38 11.79 -9.30
C ASP A 112 -0.33 10.57 -9.87
N GLN A 113 -1.22 10.73 -10.86
CA GLN A 113 -1.86 9.61 -11.56
C GLN A 113 -0.86 8.72 -12.30
N ARG A 114 0.16 9.33 -12.94
CA ARG A 114 1.24 8.56 -13.58
C ARG A 114 2.12 7.85 -12.56
N ILE A 115 2.37 8.49 -11.40
CA ILE A 115 3.09 7.87 -10.29
C ILE A 115 2.28 6.67 -9.78
N ALA A 116 0.97 6.81 -9.56
CA ALA A 116 0.08 5.75 -9.08
C ALA A 116 0.17 4.48 -9.94
N THR A 117 0.22 4.64 -11.27
CA THR A 117 0.33 3.52 -12.22
C THR A 117 1.61 2.70 -12.05
N ALA A 118 2.61 3.21 -11.32
CA ALA A 118 3.81 2.46 -10.94
C ALA A 118 3.52 1.23 -10.04
N PHE A 119 2.27 1.01 -9.60
CA PHE A 119 1.82 -0.31 -9.11
C PHE A 119 2.26 -1.44 -10.07
N ASN A 120 2.09 -1.22 -11.38
CA ASN A 120 2.50 -2.16 -12.41
C ASN A 120 4.03 -2.36 -12.52
N ARG A 121 4.81 -1.55 -11.79
CA ARG A 121 6.28 -1.50 -11.80
C ARG A 121 6.95 -2.01 -10.53
N ASN A 122 6.17 -2.37 -9.50
CA ASN A 122 6.71 -2.83 -8.22
C ASN A 122 7.32 -4.24 -8.24
N HIS A 123 6.97 -5.05 -9.24
CA HIS A 123 7.48 -6.41 -9.45
C HIS A 123 9.01 -6.46 -9.46
N SER A 124 9.58 -7.58 -9.01
CA SER A 124 11.04 -7.76 -8.91
C SER A 124 11.74 -7.46 -10.25
N LEU A 125 12.91 -6.83 -10.16
CA LEU A 125 13.73 -6.47 -11.31
C LEU A 125 14.98 -7.34 -11.35
N ASN A 126 15.30 -7.90 -12.51
CA ASN A 126 16.54 -8.63 -12.70
C ASN A 126 17.58 -7.75 -13.42
N ALA A 127 18.72 -7.55 -12.77
CA ALA A 127 19.86 -6.76 -13.27
C ALA A 127 21.12 -7.60 -13.52
N GLU A 128 20.99 -8.93 -13.58
CA GLU A 128 22.09 -9.87 -13.81
C GLU A 128 22.69 -9.71 -15.21
N GLY A 129 24.02 -9.76 -15.31
CA GLY A 129 24.73 -9.63 -16.60
C GLY A 129 24.49 -10.75 -17.62
N GLY A 130 23.81 -11.83 -17.21
CA GLY A 130 23.44 -12.98 -18.06
C GLY A 130 21.96 -13.05 -18.41
N ILE A 131 21.17 -12.03 -18.08
CA ILE A 131 19.73 -12.02 -18.31
C ILE A 131 19.41 -12.17 -19.81
N VAL A 132 18.46 -13.05 -20.13
CA VAL A 132 17.85 -13.12 -21.47
C VAL A 132 16.64 -12.18 -21.47
N PRO A 133 16.68 -11.02 -22.18
CA PRO A 133 15.62 -10.01 -22.05
C PRO A 133 14.22 -10.52 -22.41
N ALA A 134 14.13 -11.42 -23.40
CA ALA A 134 12.87 -12.02 -23.82
C ALA A 134 12.26 -12.94 -22.74
N GLU A 135 13.10 -13.71 -22.04
CA GLU A 135 12.65 -14.58 -20.93
C GLU A 135 12.18 -13.72 -19.76
N PHE A 136 12.97 -12.74 -19.36
CA PHE A 136 12.61 -11.89 -18.22
C PHE A 136 11.35 -11.06 -18.47
N LEU A 137 11.10 -10.61 -19.71
CA LEU A 137 9.85 -9.93 -20.06
C LEU A 137 8.63 -10.82 -19.77
N VAL A 138 8.73 -12.12 -20.02
CA VAL A 138 7.68 -13.10 -19.71
C VAL A 138 7.55 -13.26 -18.19
N GLU A 139 8.66 -13.48 -17.48
CA GLU A 139 8.65 -13.62 -16.01
C GLU A 139 8.04 -12.40 -15.31
N TYR A 140 8.42 -11.19 -15.75
CA TYR A 140 7.89 -9.94 -15.24
C TYR A 140 6.39 -9.80 -15.50
N SER A 141 5.94 -10.21 -16.69
CA SER A 141 4.51 -10.20 -17.05
C SER A 141 3.71 -11.20 -16.22
N VAL A 142 4.27 -12.38 -15.95
CA VAL A 142 3.66 -13.42 -15.10
C VAL A 142 3.48 -12.91 -13.67
N ASP A 143 4.51 -12.29 -13.07
CA ASP A 143 4.40 -11.73 -11.72
C ASP A 143 3.37 -10.59 -11.65
N ARG A 144 3.30 -9.76 -12.69
CA ARG A 144 2.28 -8.70 -12.80
C ARG A 144 0.87 -9.24 -12.88
N VAL A 145 0.63 -10.27 -13.67
CA VAL A 145 -0.69 -10.92 -13.75
C VAL A 145 -1.03 -11.58 -12.41
N ALA A 146 -0.09 -12.31 -11.80
CA ALA A 146 -0.30 -12.96 -10.52
C ALA A 146 -0.64 -11.95 -9.40
N THR A 147 0.12 -10.86 -9.31
CA THR A 147 -0.10 -9.79 -8.33
C THR A 147 -1.43 -9.10 -8.56
N THR A 148 -1.75 -8.72 -9.81
CA THR A 148 -3.03 -8.07 -10.13
C THR A 148 -4.22 -8.96 -9.80
N SER A 149 -4.19 -10.24 -10.19
CA SER A 149 -5.26 -11.19 -9.90
C SER A 149 -5.45 -11.41 -8.40
N ALA A 150 -4.36 -11.53 -7.64
CA ALA A 150 -4.44 -11.74 -6.20
C ALA A 150 -5.00 -10.50 -5.49
N VAL A 151 -4.46 -9.31 -5.78
CA VAL A 151 -4.80 -8.06 -5.09
C VAL A 151 -6.20 -7.58 -5.43
N TRP A 152 -6.58 -7.58 -6.71
CA TRP A 152 -7.83 -6.96 -7.16
C TRP A 152 -8.98 -7.94 -7.35
N LEU A 153 -8.68 -9.19 -7.76
CA LEU A 153 -9.72 -10.19 -8.05
C LEU A 153 -9.90 -11.19 -6.91
N GLY A 154 -8.95 -11.26 -5.96
CA GLY A 154 -8.94 -12.31 -4.93
C GLY A 154 -8.75 -13.71 -5.52
N LEU A 155 -8.10 -13.81 -6.70
CA LEU A 155 -7.93 -15.05 -7.44
C LEU A 155 -6.46 -15.42 -7.58
N THR A 156 -6.18 -16.72 -7.48
CA THR A 156 -4.87 -17.28 -7.80
C THR A 156 -4.84 -17.75 -9.25
N THR A 157 -4.18 -16.98 -10.13
CA THR A 157 -4.07 -17.32 -11.56
C THR A 157 -2.69 -17.87 -11.94
N GLY A 158 -1.86 -18.24 -10.97
CA GLY A 158 -0.49 -18.74 -11.21
C GLY A 158 -0.42 -20.02 -12.05
N CYS A 159 -1.47 -20.84 -12.03
CA CYS A 159 -1.62 -22.02 -12.88
C CYS A 159 -1.63 -21.70 -14.38
N ALA A 160 -2.12 -20.51 -14.77
CA ALA A 160 -2.19 -20.06 -16.16
C ALA A 160 -0.80 -19.83 -16.80
N ARG A 161 0.27 -19.85 -15.98
CA ARG A 161 1.66 -19.82 -16.47
C ARG A 161 2.00 -21.05 -17.32
N CYS A 162 1.44 -22.21 -16.96
CA CYS A 162 1.80 -23.50 -17.56
C CYS A 162 0.61 -24.21 -18.23
N HIS A 163 -0.61 -23.76 -17.94
CA HIS A 163 -1.84 -24.39 -18.42
C HIS A 163 -2.75 -23.35 -19.05
N ASP A 164 -3.45 -23.74 -20.11
CA ASP A 164 -4.54 -22.94 -20.64
C ASP A 164 -5.75 -23.05 -19.70
N HIS A 165 -6.34 -21.91 -19.36
CA HIS A 165 -7.57 -21.81 -18.59
C HIS A 165 -8.64 -21.25 -19.53
N LYS A 166 -9.61 -22.11 -19.86
CA LYS A 166 -10.74 -21.79 -20.76
C LYS A 166 -11.53 -20.56 -20.32
#